data_AF-A0A832HJQ5-F1
#
_entry.id   AF-A0A832HJQ5-F1
#
_cell.length_a   1.000
_cell.length_b   1.000
_cell.length_c   1.000
_cell.angle_alpha   90.00
_cell.angle_beta   90.00
_cell.angle_gamma   90.00
#
_symmetry.space_group_name_H-M   'P 1'
#
loop_
_entity.id
_entity.type
_entity.pdbx_description
1 polymer ?
#
loop_
_entity_poly.entity_id
_entity_poly.type
_entity_poly.pdbx_seq_one_letter_code
_entity_poly.pdbx_strand_id
1 'polypeptide(L)'
;MKKQILGAAILAMATLAHAQFEPAMPEGAPKPAANVKPDVADKDVEIIAPKVDKQNKSITLAASFWNQGLAGWVEVAFCGRPSDFLHETIIAATTTRENMLKAMREAGFVDADHWVGNVSDFPRIRGDKAAIILDFEVEGKKQTFLLDELIAFQGWGVSPGPHGWLFKGDPARDMKKEEEQPQEKLTNRQKILRDDPQVALQFKGLQHMSQSFLDFPLAYDDWILPAPKYMRNFEVLSEKAFNANLELPVVMTIKKVSEAEFIELAAKLWHDAKAAEHIKKQLPTAKQIDEDKAALWVMLPELRKLAKLPDEQRDVPKEVELFGKSAVLAASIEAGYAALDLAWATWASENPVITTKDARQVDEISSEIKKWREHRELQRERAEHLLTAETAAFEAKKLGLQTQTEEVKAKTSRLRGEEIRARSLAQIAENKHVRKYWRYEKSRLNPSDDPRTDWIRHVTVQAELVEARHAMAETGVALGTLLAKGETNVKAVQERYRAALSRVTLGQMRLELADVEFEISKREGFEEDAELRELKKRRAEMQAELKKAEAATQPK
;
A
#
# COMPACT_ATOMS: atom_id res chain seq x y z
N MET A 1 61.47 22.03 -7.78
CA MET A 1 61.45 21.56 -6.38
C MET A 1 60.02 21.14 -6.03
N LYS A 2 59.86 19.88 -5.58
CA LYS A 2 58.87 19.31 -4.62
C LYS A 2 57.40 19.78 -4.71
N LYS A 3 56.43 18.93 -5.10
CA LYS A 3 55.79 17.80 -4.37
C LYS A 3 55.11 18.16 -3.04
N GLN A 4 53.82 17.79 -2.99
CA GLN A 4 53.04 17.32 -1.83
C GLN A 4 52.64 18.34 -0.75
N ILE A 5 51.33 18.63 -0.66
CA ILE A 5 50.42 18.36 0.49
C ILE A 5 49.09 19.04 0.14
N LEU A 6 48.10 18.28 -0.33
CA LEU A 6 46.68 18.65 -0.26
C LEU A 6 45.81 17.38 -0.30
N GLY A 7 46.21 16.39 0.52
CA GLY A 7 45.57 15.06 0.59
C GLY A 7 45.00 14.73 1.98
N ALA A 8 44.64 15.71 2.81
CA ALA A 8 44.22 15.45 4.19
C ALA A 8 42.93 16.15 4.65
N ALA A 9 42.24 16.92 3.81
CA ALA A 9 41.01 17.63 4.22
C ALA A 9 39.70 16.90 3.87
N ILE A 10 39.73 15.91 2.96
CA ILE A 10 38.53 15.14 2.54
C ILE A 10 38.33 13.87 3.39
N LEU A 11 39.31 13.47 4.20
CA LEU A 11 39.24 12.27 5.05
C LEU A 11 38.73 12.55 6.49
N ALA A 12 38.50 13.81 6.87
CA ALA A 12 38.07 14.16 8.24
C ALA A 12 36.55 14.33 8.41
N MET A 13 35.77 14.41 7.32
CA MET A 13 34.30 14.43 7.39
C MET A 13 33.66 13.04 7.25
N ALA A 14 34.44 12.01 6.91
CA ALA A 14 33.99 10.61 6.91
C ALA A 14 34.10 9.92 8.30
N THR A 15 34.85 10.50 9.25
CA THR A 15 35.09 9.93 10.58
C THR A 15 34.27 10.57 11.70
N LEU A 16 33.63 11.73 11.49
CA LEU A 16 32.67 12.30 12.45
C LEU A 16 31.24 11.78 12.29
N ALA A 17 30.94 11.10 11.18
CA ALA A 17 29.68 10.35 11.00
C ALA A 17 29.70 8.95 11.66
N HIS A 18 30.84 8.52 12.20
CA HIS A 18 31.00 7.22 12.89
C HIS A 18 30.97 7.31 14.43
N ALA A 19 30.75 8.51 15.02
CA ALA A 19 30.89 8.72 16.47
C ALA A 19 29.62 9.19 17.20
N GLN A 20 28.44 9.20 16.57
CA GLN A 20 27.20 9.67 17.22
C GLN A 20 25.99 8.72 17.17
N PHE A 21 26.18 7.46 16.75
CA PHE A 21 25.16 6.42 16.88
C PHE A 21 25.78 5.09 17.33
N GLU A 22 26.45 5.08 18.46
CA GLU A 22 26.37 3.92 19.35
C GLU A 22 25.22 4.21 20.32
N PRO A 23 23.99 3.67 20.12
CA PRO A 23 23.15 3.47 21.28
C PRO A 23 23.97 2.53 22.18
N ALA A 24 24.36 3.03 23.35
CA ALA A 24 24.98 2.20 24.37
C ALA A 24 24.08 0.97 24.55
N MET A 25 24.53 -0.15 23.99
CA MET A 25 23.92 -1.44 24.23
C MET A 25 23.86 -1.58 25.76
N PRO A 26 22.69 -1.88 26.35
CA PRO A 26 22.62 -2.07 27.79
C PRO A 26 23.70 -3.09 28.18
N GLU A 27 24.55 -2.74 29.16
CA GLU A 27 25.57 -3.65 29.69
C GLU A 27 24.88 -4.96 30.08
N GLY A 28 25.08 -6.02 29.30
CA GLY A 28 24.38 -7.30 29.43
C GLY A 28 23.68 -7.80 28.16
N ALA A 29 23.53 -6.99 27.11
CA ALA A 29 23.10 -7.50 25.81
C ALA A 29 24.17 -8.48 25.24
N PRO A 30 23.80 -9.69 24.81
CA PRO A 30 24.74 -10.62 24.21
C PRO A 30 25.39 -9.95 23.01
N LYS A 31 26.72 -9.79 23.05
CA LYS A 31 27.49 -9.35 21.87
C LYS A 31 27.13 -10.29 20.71
N PRO A 32 26.86 -9.78 19.50
CA PRO A 32 26.67 -10.63 18.33
C PRO A 32 27.87 -11.56 18.25
N ALA A 33 27.59 -12.87 18.22
CA ALA A 33 28.63 -13.88 18.27
C ALA A 33 29.59 -13.67 17.10
N ALA A 34 30.81 -13.22 17.39
CA ALA A 34 31.88 -12.99 16.41
C ALA A 34 32.37 -14.27 15.71
N ASN A 35 31.67 -15.40 15.91
CA ASN A 35 32.05 -16.73 15.46
C ASN A 35 30.88 -17.46 14.79
N VAL A 36 30.15 -16.81 13.89
CA VAL A 36 29.40 -17.57 12.87
C VAL A 36 30.45 -18.22 11.97
N LYS A 37 30.70 -19.51 12.18
CA LYS A 37 31.64 -20.28 11.36
C LYS A 37 31.22 -20.18 9.88
N PRO A 38 32.17 -19.97 8.94
CA PRO A 38 31.90 -19.97 7.49
C PRO A 38 31.31 -21.28 6.96
N ASP A 39 31.32 -22.36 7.74
CA ASP A 39 30.88 -23.71 7.34
C ASP A 39 29.37 -23.85 7.06
N VAL A 40 28.58 -22.79 7.24
CA VAL A 40 27.16 -22.75 6.80
C VAL A 40 27.04 -22.38 5.32
N ALA A 41 28.09 -21.85 4.69
CA ALA A 41 28.07 -21.37 3.31
C ALA A 41 27.94 -22.49 2.24
N ASP A 42 28.26 -23.75 2.60
CA ASP A 42 28.34 -24.90 1.68
C ASP A 42 27.22 -25.95 1.87
N LYS A 43 26.21 -25.70 2.71
CA LYS A 43 25.02 -26.58 2.73
C LYS A 43 24.11 -26.21 1.56
N ASP A 44 23.88 -27.18 0.66
CA ASP A 44 22.88 -27.07 -0.40
C ASP A 44 21.53 -26.66 0.20
N VAL A 45 21.10 -25.43 -0.09
CA VAL A 45 19.78 -24.95 0.30
C VAL A 45 18.74 -25.78 -0.44
N GLU A 46 17.96 -26.58 0.29
CA GLU A 46 16.88 -27.36 -0.31
C GLU A 46 15.71 -26.44 -0.69
N ILE A 47 15.26 -26.55 -1.94
CA ILE A 47 14.04 -25.88 -2.40
C ILE A 47 12.84 -26.73 -1.97
N ILE A 48 12.09 -26.22 -0.99
CA ILE A 48 10.86 -26.79 -0.47
C ILE A 48 9.76 -26.59 -1.51
N ALA A 49 9.20 -27.70 -1.98
CA ALA A 49 8.02 -27.70 -2.83
C ALA A 49 6.75 -27.56 -1.96
N PRO A 50 5.89 -26.55 -2.22
CA PRO A 50 4.63 -26.43 -1.49
C PRO A 50 3.70 -27.61 -1.78
N LYS A 51 3.00 -28.11 -0.75
CA LYS A 51 1.96 -29.13 -0.88
C LYS A 51 0.63 -28.44 -1.13
N VAL A 52 -0.08 -28.82 -2.18
CA VAL A 52 -1.37 -28.22 -2.55
C VAL A 52 -2.52 -29.14 -2.16
N ASP A 53 -3.47 -28.60 -1.41
CA ASP A 53 -4.78 -29.20 -1.18
C ASP A 53 -5.84 -28.44 -1.98
N LYS A 54 -6.24 -29.01 -3.11
CA LYS A 54 -7.23 -28.41 -4.01
C LYS A 54 -8.64 -28.42 -3.45
N GLN A 55 -8.95 -29.36 -2.55
CA GLN A 55 -10.28 -29.49 -1.95
C GLN A 55 -10.49 -28.39 -0.90
N ASN A 56 -9.47 -28.16 -0.07
CA ASN A 56 -9.50 -27.14 0.98
C ASN A 56 -8.96 -25.77 0.53
N LYS A 57 -8.58 -25.65 -0.76
CA LYS A 57 -7.99 -24.45 -1.37
C LYS A 57 -6.82 -23.90 -0.56
N SER A 58 -5.92 -24.78 -0.16
CA SER A 58 -4.81 -24.43 0.71
C SER A 58 -3.47 -24.95 0.21
N ILE A 59 -2.40 -24.32 0.68
CA ILE A 59 -1.02 -24.68 0.41
C ILE A 59 -0.33 -24.82 1.75
N THR A 60 0.44 -25.88 1.92
CA THR A 60 1.25 -26.09 3.12
C THR A 60 2.71 -26.23 2.76
N LEU A 61 3.59 -25.56 3.49
CA LEU A 61 5.03 -25.67 3.33
C LEU A 61 5.74 -25.54 4.67
N ALA A 62 6.89 -26.21 4.78
CA ALA A 62 7.77 -26.04 5.91
C ALA A 62 8.43 -24.66 5.84
N ALA A 63 8.47 -24.02 7.00
CA ALA A 63 8.99 -22.69 7.23
C ALA A 63 9.68 -22.65 8.61
N SER A 64 10.25 -21.50 8.94
CA SER A 64 10.90 -21.26 10.23
C SER A 64 10.68 -19.81 10.63
N PHE A 65 10.58 -19.53 11.93
CA PHE A 65 10.66 -18.15 12.41
C PHE A 65 12.03 -17.57 12.06
N TRP A 66 12.05 -16.36 11.53
CA TRP A 66 13.29 -15.67 11.17
C TRP A 66 14.02 -15.19 12.42
N ASN A 67 15.34 -15.34 12.47
CA ASN A 67 16.19 -14.84 13.54
C ASN A 67 17.40 -14.08 12.95
N GLN A 68 17.75 -12.99 13.63
CA GLN A 68 18.87 -12.05 13.41
C GLN A 68 20.22 -12.71 13.08
N GLY A 69 20.46 -13.97 13.47
CA GLY A 69 21.69 -14.72 13.18
C GLY A 69 21.98 -14.99 11.68
N LEU A 70 20.98 -14.87 10.79
CA LEU A 70 21.12 -15.06 9.33
C LEU A 70 21.42 -13.79 8.54
N ALA A 71 21.43 -12.62 9.20
CA ALA A 71 21.53 -11.30 8.57
C ALA A 71 22.78 -11.10 7.70
N GLY A 72 23.90 -11.76 8.03
CA GLY A 72 25.18 -11.45 7.41
C GLY A 72 25.27 -11.65 5.89
N TRP A 73 24.52 -12.61 5.32
CA TRP A 73 24.66 -12.95 3.89
C TRP A 73 23.48 -12.48 3.02
N VAL A 74 22.26 -12.48 3.56
CA VAL A 74 21.04 -12.08 2.86
C VAL A 74 20.94 -10.55 2.78
N GLU A 75 21.23 -9.82 3.87
CA GLU A 75 21.15 -8.35 3.87
C GLU A 75 22.26 -7.72 3.04
N VAL A 76 23.48 -8.27 3.08
CA VAL A 76 24.59 -7.83 2.25
C VAL A 76 24.32 -8.11 0.76
N ALA A 77 23.67 -9.22 0.44
CA ALA A 77 23.32 -9.58 -0.95
C ALA A 77 22.16 -8.74 -1.51
N PHE A 78 21.20 -8.30 -0.69
CA PHE A 78 20.00 -7.60 -1.15
C PHE A 78 20.04 -6.08 -0.99
N CYS A 79 20.73 -5.56 0.03
CA CYS A 79 20.77 -4.12 0.32
C CYS A 79 22.13 -3.48 0.03
N GLY A 80 23.15 -4.29 -0.32
CA GLY A 80 24.51 -3.81 -0.58
C GLY A 80 25.21 -3.17 0.63
N ARG A 81 24.58 -3.21 1.81
CA ARG A 81 25.09 -2.70 3.10
C ARG A 81 24.52 -3.56 4.25
N PRO A 82 25.25 -3.71 5.37
CA PRO A 82 24.66 -4.17 6.62
C PRO A 82 23.55 -3.19 6.98
N SER A 83 22.32 -3.67 7.01
CA SER A 83 21.16 -2.86 7.34
C SER A 83 21.05 -2.86 8.86
N ASP A 84 21.54 -1.80 9.52
CA ASP A 84 21.24 -1.60 10.93
C ASP A 84 19.72 -1.47 11.10
N PHE A 85 19.09 -2.53 11.64
CA PHE A 85 17.71 -2.58 12.14
C PHE A 85 16.66 -1.92 11.22
N LEU A 86 15.92 -2.68 10.39
CA LEU A 86 14.54 -2.32 9.93
C LEU A 86 13.85 -3.31 8.94
N HIS A 87 14.39 -4.50 8.65
CA HIS A 87 13.72 -5.48 7.77
C HIS A 87 13.14 -6.65 8.56
N GLU A 88 11.84 -6.57 8.78
CA GLU A 88 11.09 -7.42 9.71
C GLU A 88 10.50 -8.64 9.00
N THR A 89 11.34 -9.66 8.82
CA THR A 89 10.88 -10.97 8.37
C THR A 89 10.37 -11.75 9.58
N ILE A 90 9.11 -12.22 9.56
CA ILE A 90 8.54 -13.06 10.64
C ILE A 90 8.84 -14.54 10.40
N ILE A 91 8.68 -14.99 9.16
CA ILE A 91 8.77 -16.39 8.76
C ILE A 91 9.48 -16.50 7.41
N ALA A 92 10.33 -17.52 7.29
CA ALA A 92 11.04 -17.87 6.06
C ALA A 92 10.83 -19.35 5.69
N ALA A 93 10.64 -19.65 4.40
CA ALA A 93 10.46 -20.96 3.78
C ALA A 93 11.23 -21.06 2.44
N THR A 94 12.25 -21.90 2.33
CA THR A 94 13.16 -21.95 1.17
C THR A 94 12.47 -22.45 -0.11
N THR A 95 11.75 -21.60 -0.84
CA THR A 95 11.03 -21.93 -2.08
C THR A 95 11.32 -20.93 -3.21
N THR A 96 10.88 -21.21 -4.43
CA THR A 96 11.04 -20.31 -5.60
C THR A 96 9.74 -19.58 -5.93
N ARG A 97 9.83 -18.48 -6.70
CA ARG A 97 8.66 -17.74 -7.18
C ARG A 97 7.73 -18.66 -7.94
N GLU A 98 8.30 -19.37 -8.91
CA GLU A 98 7.57 -20.25 -9.81
C GLU A 98 6.80 -21.34 -9.05
N ASN A 99 7.44 -21.96 -8.06
CA ASN A 99 6.81 -23.02 -7.25
C ASN A 99 5.64 -22.49 -6.44
N MET A 100 5.80 -21.33 -5.79
CA MET A 100 4.73 -20.72 -5.02
C MET A 100 3.58 -20.26 -5.94
N LEU A 101 3.87 -19.61 -7.07
CA LEU A 101 2.85 -19.17 -8.02
C LEU A 101 2.03 -20.34 -8.57
N LYS A 102 2.71 -21.42 -8.96
CA LYS A 102 2.07 -22.65 -9.40
C LYS A 102 1.17 -23.22 -8.31
N ALA A 103 1.67 -23.34 -7.08
CA ALA A 103 0.92 -23.86 -5.95
C ALA A 103 -0.33 -23.01 -5.63
N MET A 104 -0.21 -21.68 -5.67
CA MET A 104 -1.31 -20.74 -5.46
C MET A 104 -2.41 -20.89 -6.49
N ARG A 105 -2.06 -20.94 -7.78
CA ARG A 105 -3.03 -21.17 -8.86
C ARG A 105 -3.68 -22.54 -8.75
N GLU A 106 -2.91 -23.58 -8.41
CA GLU A 106 -3.45 -24.92 -8.19
C GLU A 106 -4.39 -25.00 -6.98
N ALA A 107 -4.16 -24.20 -5.93
CA ALA A 107 -5.05 -24.03 -4.79
C ALA A 107 -6.28 -23.15 -5.11
N GLY A 108 -6.36 -22.57 -6.30
CA GLY A 108 -7.50 -21.80 -6.80
C GLY A 108 -7.42 -20.29 -6.54
N PHE A 109 -6.25 -19.76 -6.20
CA PHE A 109 -6.02 -18.31 -6.21
C PHE A 109 -5.99 -17.76 -7.63
N VAL A 110 -6.45 -16.52 -7.80
CA VAL A 110 -6.44 -15.81 -9.08
C VAL A 110 -5.56 -14.57 -9.00
N ASP A 111 -5.01 -14.17 -10.15
CA ASP A 111 -4.13 -13.02 -10.27
C ASP A 111 -4.93 -11.70 -10.09
N ALA A 112 -4.27 -10.60 -9.73
CA ALA A 112 -4.93 -9.32 -9.43
C ALA A 112 -5.72 -8.74 -10.62
N ASP A 113 -5.22 -8.91 -11.83
CA ASP A 113 -5.88 -8.52 -13.09
C ASP A 113 -7.19 -9.29 -13.36
N HIS A 114 -7.40 -10.39 -12.64
CA HIS A 114 -8.67 -11.09 -12.64
C HIS A 114 -9.76 -10.35 -11.87
N TRP A 115 -9.39 -9.40 -10.99
CA TRP A 115 -10.32 -8.58 -10.22
C TRP A 115 -10.46 -7.16 -10.78
N VAL A 116 -9.40 -6.60 -11.36
CA VAL A 116 -9.38 -5.20 -11.82
C VAL A 116 -8.84 -5.05 -13.25
N GLY A 117 -9.39 -4.08 -13.98
CA GLY A 117 -8.85 -3.67 -15.30
C GLY A 117 -7.62 -2.77 -15.20
N ASN A 118 -7.42 -2.11 -14.05
CA ASN A 118 -6.27 -1.28 -13.75
C ASN A 118 -5.75 -1.60 -12.34
N VAL A 119 -4.45 -1.74 -12.21
CA VAL A 119 -3.74 -1.97 -10.94
C VAL A 119 -4.07 -0.89 -9.90
N SER A 120 -4.33 0.35 -10.31
CA SER A 120 -4.71 1.45 -9.39
C SER A 120 -5.99 1.18 -8.62
N ASP A 121 -6.87 0.31 -9.14
CA ASP A 121 -8.15 -0.02 -8.52
C ASP A 121 -8.04 -1.22 -7.57
N PHE A 122 -6.92 -1.95 -7.61
CA PHE A 122 -6.71 -3.14 -6.80
C PHE A 122 -6.82 -2.89 -5.28
N PRO A 123 -6.31 -1.77 -4.71
CA PRO A 123 -6.44 -1.50 -3.28
C PRO A 123 -7.88 -1.43 -2.78
N ARG A 124 -8.83 -1.11 -3.68
CA ARG A 124 -10.26 -1.03 -3.35
C ARG A 124 -10.91 -2.40 -3.22
N ILE A 125 -10.50 -3.35 -4.07
CA ILE A 125 -11.14 -4.67 -4.20
C ILE A 125 -10.41 -5.73 -3.39
N ARG A 126 -9.10 -5.57 -3.14
CA ARG A 126 -8.27 -6.44 -2.28
C ARG A 126 -8.26 -7.92 -2.68
N GLY A 127 -8.49 -8.22 -3.96
CA GLY A 127 -8.31 -9.53 -4.58
C GLY A 127 -8.91 -10.74 -3.83
N ASP A 128 -8.23 -11.88 -3.93
CA ASP A 128 -8.54 -13.07 -3.13
C ASP A 128 -8.04 -12.90 -1.69
N LYS A 129 -8.88 -13.26 -0.71
CA LYS A 129 -8.49 -13.26 0.70
C LYS A 129 -7.77 -14.57 1.06
N ALA A 130 -6.72 -14.46 1.85
CA ALA A 130 -5.93 -15.57 2.36
C ALA A 130 -5.87 -15.51 3.89
N ALA A 131 -6.01 -16.66 4.53
CA ALA A 131 -5.63 -16.86 5.92
C ALA A 131 -4.28 -17.58 5.97
N ILE A 132 -3.32 -17.04 6.72
CA ILE A 132 -2.02 -17.67 6.94
C ILE A 132 -1.99 -18.24 8.35
N ILE A 133 -2.02 -19.56 8.45
CA ILE A 133 -2.04 -20.31 9.70
C ILE A 133 -0.65 -20.89 9.94
N LEU A 134 -0.18 -20.77 11.17
CA LEU A 134 1.16 -21.15 11.58
C LEU A 134 1.05 -22.19 12.68
N ASP A 135 1.47 -23.41 12.37
CA ASP A 135 1.53 -24.51 13.33
C ASP A 135 2.99 -24.77 13.71
N PHE A 136 3.30 -24.77 14.99
CA PHE A 136 4.65 -25.03 15.48
C PHE A 136 4.60 -25.61 16.90
N GLU A 137 5.73 -26.11 17.39
CA GLU A 137 5.83 -26.68 18.73
C GLU A 137 6.83 -25.89 19.56
N VAL A 138 6.40 -25.44 20.75
CA VAL A 138 7.27 -24.77 21.72
C VAL A 138 7.19 -25.55 23.02
N GLU A 139 8.35 -26.02 23.51
CA GLU A 139 8.47 -26.74 24.78
C GLU A 139 7.53 -27.97 24.88
N GLY A 140 7.39 -28.74 23.80
CA GLY A 140 6.51 -29.91 23.78
C GLY A 140 5.02 -29.62 23.59
N LYS A 141 4.65 -28.34 23.41
CA LYS A 141 3.26 -27.91 23.21
C LYS A 141 3.05 -27.40 21.79
N LYS A 142 2.09 -27.98 21.09
CA LYS A 142 1.64 -27.48 19.79
C LYS A 142 0.94 -26.14 19.97
N GLN A 143 1.31 -25.21 19.11
CA GLN A 143 0.78 -23.86 19.00
C GLN A 143 0.24 -23.68 17.59
N THR A 144 -0.91 -23.02 17.47
CA THR A 144 -1.51 -22.67 16.19
C THR A 144 -1.87 -21.19 16.25
N PHE A 145 -1.25 -20.38 15.40
CA PHE A 145 -1.52 -18.94 15.32
C PHE A 145 -2.02 -18.56 13.94
N LEU A 146 -2.91 -17.58 13.89
CA LEU A 146 -3.10 -16.81 12.66
C LEU A 146 -1.95 -15.80 12.57
N LEU A 147 -1.28 -15.69 11.42
CA LEU A 147 -0.16 -14.74 11.25
C LEU A 147 -0.57 -13.31 11.61
N ASP A 148 -1.79 -12.93 11.24
CA ASP A 148 -2.45 -11.69 11.61
C ASP A 148 -2.37 -11.41 13.12
N GLU A 149 -2.64 -12.41 13.96
CA GLU A 149 -2.52 -12.28 15.41
C GLU A 149 -1.12 -11.86 15.84
N LEU A 150 -0.10 -12.53 15.29
CA LEU A 150 1.30 -12.27 15.65
C LEU A 150 1.73 -10.86 15.24
N ILE A 151 1.26 -10.40 14.09
CA ILE A 151 1.52 -9.02 13.60
C ILE A 151 0.79 -8.00 14.47
N ALA A 152 -0.47 -8.24 14.84
CA ALA A 152 -1.23 -7.35 15.72
C ALA A 152 -0.57 -7.16 17.08
N PHE A 153 0.03 -8.22 17.63
CA PHE A 153 0.41 -8.22 19.05
C PHE A 153 1.89 -8.02 19.33
N GLN A 154 2.82 -8.36 18.45
CA GLN A 154 4.24 -8.37 18.81
C GLN A 154 5.08 -7.18 18.29
N GLY A 155 4.44 -6.10 17.83
CA GLY A 155 5.17 -4.89 17.42
C GLY A 155 6.10 -5.10 16.22
N TRP A 156 5.88 -6.15 15.43
CA TRP A 156 6.58 -6.35 14.16
C TRP A 156 6.06 -5.28 13.19
N GLY A 157 6.90 -4.30 12.90
CA GLY A 157 6.69 -3.37 11.83
C GLY A 157 6.77 -3.99 10.45
N VAL A 158 5.70 -3.80 9.72
CA VAL A 158 5.72 -3.95 8.27
C VAL A 158 6.53 -2.78 7.73
N SER A 159 7.77 -3.01 7.32
CA SER A 159 8.49 -2.04 6.48
C SER A 159 7.86 -2.08 5.09
N PRO A 160 7.20 -1.04 4.56
CA PRO A 160 6.79 -1.01 3.16
C PRO A 160 8.04 -0.85 2.29
N GLY A 161 8.54 -1.97 1.79
CA GLY A 161 9.48 -1.96 0.68
C GLY A 161 8.68 -1.79 -0.60
N PRO A 162 9.17 -1.03 -1.59
CA PRO A 162 8.36 -0.51 -2.72
C PRO A 162 7.81 -1.57 -3.67
N HIS A 163 8.09 -2.86 -3.47
CA HIS A 163 7.58 -3.94 -4.30
C HIS A 163 6.96 -5.03 -3.42
N GLY A 164 5.72 -4.78 -2.97
CA GLY A 164 4.80 -5.87 -2.69
C GLY A 164 4.67 -6.72 -3.95
N TRP A 165 4.38 -8.02 -3.81
CA TRP A 165 4.09 -8.83 -4.98
C TRP A 165 2.90 -8.20 -5.69
N LEU A 166 3.16 -7.48 -6.77
CA LEU A 166 2.12 -7.13 -7.71
C LEU A 166 2.05 -8.31 -8.66
N PHE A 167 0.90 -8.97 -8.76
CA PHE A 167 0.49 -9.61 -10.00
C PHE A 167 0.24 -8.52 -11.05
N LYS A 168 1.27 -7.76 -11.38
CA LYS A 168 1.30 -6.98 -12.60
C LYS A 168 1.81 -7.94 -13.65
N GLY A 169 0.88 -8.51 -14.40
CA GLY A 169 1.14 -8.69 -15.82
C GLY A 169 1.53 -7.30 -16.32
N ASP A 170 2.83 -7.08 -16.45
CA ASP A 170 3.34 -5.89 -17.10
C ASP A 170 2.96 -6.02 -18.57
N PRO A 171 2.01 -5.21 -19.10
CA PRO A 171 1.73 -5.24 -20.53
C PRO A 171 2.89 -4.66 -21.35
N ALA A 172 3.93 -4.10 -20.71
CA ALA A 172 5.12 -3.54 -21.35
C ALA A 172 6.40 -4.40 -21.19
N ARG A 173 6.36 -5.51 -20.44
CA ARG A 173 7.35 -6.58 -20.58
C ARG A 173 6.75 -7.66 -21.47
N ASP A 174 6.86 -7.42 -22.76
CA ASP A 174 7.57 -8.40 -23.58
C ASP A 174 8.91 -8.65 -22.86
N MET A 175 8.91 -9.54 -21.86
CA MET A 175 10.08 -10.37 -21.69
C MET A 175 10.16 -11.09 -23.02
N LYS A 176 10.86 -10.47 -23.98
CA LYS A 176 11.57 -11.21 -25.02
C LYS A 176 12.04 -12.45 -24.27
N LYS A 177 11.54 -13.62 -24.66
CA LYS A 177 12.08 -14.89 -24.19
C LYS A 177 13.58 -14.63 -24.15
N GLU A 178 14.15 -14.53 -22.95
CA GLU A 178 15.60 -14.44 -22.86
C GLU A 178 16.04 -15.65 -23.65
N GLU A 179 16.70 -15.39 -24.79
CA GLU A 179 17.28 -16.44 -25.61
C GLU A 179 17.94 -17.37 -24.62
N GLU A 180 17.52 -18.64 -24.64
CA GLU A 180 17.96 -19.66 -23.69
C GLU A 180 19.47 -19.59 -23.58
N GLN A 181 19.98 -18.82 -22.62
CA GLN A 181 21.39 -18.80 -22.34
C GLN A 181 21.70 -20.23 -21.92
N PRO A 182 22.79 -20.82 -22.44
CA PRO A 182 23.09 -22.22 -22.23
C PRO A 182 22.99 -22.48 -20.72
N GLN A 183 22.12 -23.43 -20.35
CA GLN A 183 21.81 -23.77 -18.95
C GLN A 183 23.09 -24.20 -18.24
N GLU A 184 23.86 -23.25 -17.71
CA GLU A 184 24.69 -23.52 -16.55
C GLU A 184 23.74 -24.04 -15.47
N LYS A 185 24.08 -25.19 -14.87
CA LYS A 185 23.33 -25.76 -13.75
C LYS A 185 23.43 -24.78 -12.59
N LEU A 186 22.49 -23.84 -12.52
CA LEU A 186 22.37 -22.91 -11.40
C LEU A 186 22.19 -23.73 -10.11
N THR A 187 22.97 -23.39 -9.10
CA THR A 187 22.77 -23.90 -7.74
C THR A 187 21.39 -23.48 -7.23
N ASN A 188 20.84 -24.19 -6.24
CA ASN A 188 19.55 -23.80 -5.66
C ASN A 188 19.56 -22.36 -5.11
N ARG A 189 20.70 -21.92 -4.57
CA ARG A 189 20.91 -20.54 -4.14
C ARG A 189 20.85 -19.57 -5.33
N GLN A 190 21.49 -19.88 -6.45
CA GLN A 190 21.39 -19.05 -7.67
C GLN A 190 19.98 -19.04 -8.25
N LYS A 191 19.23 -20.15 -8.17
CA LYS A 191 17.80 -20.18 -8.58
C LYS A 191 16.94 -19.26 -7.71
N ILE A 192 17.14 -19.31 -6.39
CA ILE A 192 16.46 -18.43 -5.43
C ILE A 192 16.80 -16.94 -5.69
N LEU A 193 18.06 -16.63 -6.00
CA LEU A 193 18.52 -15.26 -6.25
C LEU A 193 18.15 -14.71 -7.64
N ARG A 194 18.04 -15.57 -8.66
CA ARG A 194 17.63 -15.18 -10.03
C ARG A 194 16.14 -14.81 -10.10
N ASP A 195 15.31 -15.39 -9.24
CA ASP A 195 13.85 -15.28 -9.23
C ASP A 195 13.28 -13.95 -8.69
N ASP A 196 14.07 -12.88 -8.73
CA ASP A 196 13.95 -11.67 -7.91
C ASP A 196 14.43 -11.92 -6.46
N PRO A 197 15.54 -11.28 -6.02
CA PRO A 197 16.05 -11.39 -4.66
C PRO A 197 15.01 -11.09 -3.55
N GLN A 198 13.97 -10.29 -3.84
CA GLN A 198 12.91 -9.96 -2.87
C GLN A 198 11.83 -11.06 -2.74
N VAL A 199 11.82 -12.02 -3.66
CA VAL A 199 10.91 -13.18 -3.68
C VAL A 199 11.47 -14.35 -2.87
N ALA A 200 12.78 -14.33 -2.59
CA ALA A 200 13.43 -15.19 -1.61
C ALA A 200 13.05 -14.76 -0.18
N LEU A 201 11.80 -15.04 0.20
CA LEU A 201 11.29 -15.00 1.56
C LEU A 201 11.27 -13.66 2.26
N GLN A 202 10.41 -12.80 1.74
CA GLN A 202 9.52 -12.02 2.58
C GLN A 202 8.08 -12.25 2.12
N PHE A 203 7.22 -12.75 3.01
CA PHE A 203 5.77 -12.88 2.82
C PHE A 203 5.03 -11.52 2.80
N LYS A 204 5.73 -10.48 2.36
CA LYS A 204 5.24 -9.12 2.13
C LYS A 204 4.07 -9.10 1.15
N GLY A 205 4.14 -9.92 0.10
CA GLY A 205 3.18 -9.91 -0.99
C GLY A 205 1.85 -10.61 -0.71
N LEU A 206 1.84 -11.67 0.09
CA LEU A 206 0.61 -12.40 0.38
C LEU A 206 -0.32 -11.58 1.27
N GLN A 207 0.22 -10.79 2.21
CA GLN A 207 -0.57 -9.83 2.99
C GLN A 207 -0.87 -8.53 2.24
N HIS A 208 0.03 -8.01 1.41
CA HIS A 208 -0.29 -6.86 0.53
C HIS A 208 -1.40 -7.17 -0.49
N MET A 209 -1.57 -8.44 -0.90
CA MET A 209 -2.56 -8.85 -1.91
C MET A 209 -3.84 -9.42 -1.31
N SER A 210 -3.73 -10.16 -0.20
CA SER A 210 -4.82 -10.51 0.70
C SER A 210 -4.69 -9.54 1.86
N GLN A 211 -5.15 -8.30 1.66
CA GLN A 211 -5.14 -7.30 2.72
C GLN A 211 -5.88 -7.90 3.92
N SER A 212 -5.08 -8.34 4.89
CA SER A 212 -5.45 -8.83 6.21
C SER A 212 -6.51 -7.93 6.85
N PHE A 213 -7.30 -8.46 7.79
CA PHE A 213 -8.14 -7.63 8.68
C PHE A 213 -7.32 -6.55 9.44
N LEU A 214 -6.00 -6.71 9.46
CA LEU A 214 -5.00 -5.90 10.11
C LEU A 214 -4.02 -5.25 9.13
N ASP A 215 -4.25 -5.38 7.81
CA ASP A 215 -3.31 -4.81 6.86
C ASP A 215 -3.30 -3.31 7.08
N PHE A 216 -2.18 -2.83 7.60
CA PHE A 216 -1.93 -1.41 7.67
C PHE A 216 -1.81 -0.95 6.21
N PRO A 217 -2.58 0.02 5.72
CA PRO A 217 -2.27 0.75 4.49
C PRO A 217 -0.97 1.57 4.56
N LEU A 218 0.05 1.07 5.24
CA LEU A 218 1.46 1.42 5.10
C LEU A 218 1.93 1.32 3.64
N ALA A 219 1.23 0.56 2.79
CA ALA A 219 1.57 0.45 1.37
C ALA A 219 1.28 1.72 0.55
N TYR A 220 0.44 2.64 1.04
CA TYR A 220 0.02 3.83 0.30
C TYR A 220 0.02 5.12 1.14
N ASP A 221 -0.03 5.02 2.47
CA ASP A 221 0.02 6.15 3.40
C ASP A 221 1.31 6.07 4.26
N ASP A 222 2.47 6.33 3.65
CA ASP A 222 3.80 6.30 4.28
C ASP A 222 3.98 7.29 5.45
N TRP A 223 2.98 8.09 5.81
CA TRP A 223 3.22 9.37 6.52
C TRP A 223 2.65 9.47 7.93
N ILE A 224 1.97 8.45 8.47
CA ILE A 224 1.29 8.55 9.78
C ILE A 224 1.31 7.23 10.56
N LEU A 225 2.46 6.58 10.70
CA LEU A 225 2.55 5.48 11.65
C LEU A 225 3.76 5.58 12.58
N PRO A 226 3.56 5.35 13.90
CA PRO A 226 4.64 5.18 14.84
C PRO A 226 5.44 3.96 14.44
N ALA A 227 6.76 4.05 14.60
CA ALA A 227 7.63 2.89 14.51
C ALA A 227 7.06 1.78 15.43
N PRO A 228 6.68 0.61 14.90
CA PRO A 228 5.99 -0.46 15.63
C PRO A 228 6.75 -0.98 16.86
N LYS A 229 8.05 -0.64 16.97
CA LYS A 229 8.91 -0.86 18.16
C LYS A 229 8.33 -0.37 19.50
N TYR A 230 7.25 0.40 19.51
CA TYR A 230 6.67 0.98 20.73
C TYR A 230 5.23 0.53 21.03
N MET A 231 4.61 -0.29 20.19
CA MET A 231 3.21 -0.70 20.37
C MET A 231 3.08 -2.22 20.48
N ARG A 232 2.87 -2.66 21.73
CA ARG A 232 2.30 -3.94 22.17
C ARG A 232 3.15 -5.22 22.12
N ASN A 233 2.91 -6.03 23.15
CA ASN A 233 3.42 -7.34 23.59
C ASN A 233 4.77 -7.84 23.03
N PHE A 234 5.85 -7.48 23.74
CA PHE A 234 6.83 -8.51 24.09
C PHE A 234 6.07 -9.67 24.79
N GLU A 235 6.36 -10.93 24.44
CA GLU A 235 5.92 -12.18 25.12
C GLU A 235 4.76 -13.03 24.56
N VAL A 236 4.15 -12.74 23.40
CA VAL A 236 3.17 -13.71 22.80
C VAL A 236 3.85 -15.03 22.44
N LEU A 237 5.02 -14.93 21.81
CA LEU A 237 5.95 -16.05 21.62
C LEU A 237 7.10 -15.88 22.62
N SER A 238 7.47 -16.96 23.30
CA SER A 238 8.63 -16.95 24.20
C SER A 238 9.92 -16.72 23.40
N GLU A 239 10.97 -16.18 24.03
CA GLU A 239 12.29 -16.04 23.38
C GLU A 239 12.81 -17.37 22.81
N LYS A 240 12.39 -18.50 23.39
CA LYS A 240 12.73 -19.84 22.91
C LYS A 240 12.09 -20.20 21.57
N ALA A 241 11.03 -19.50 21.15
CA ALA A 241 10.47 -19.62 19.80
C ALA A 241 11.40 -19.05 18.72
N PHE A 242 12.41 -18.26 19.11
CA PHE A 242 13.36 -17.63 18.22
C PHE A 242 14.69 -18.39 18.25
N ASN A 243 14.80 -19.45 17.46
CA ASN A 243 16.04 -20.21 17.35
C ASN A 243 16.91 -19.67 16.20
N ALA A 244 18.13 -19.23 16.51
CA ALA A 244 19.10 -18.69 15.54
C ALA A 244 19.52 -19.72 14.47
N ASN A 245 19.25 -21.00 14.70
CA ASN A 245 19.61 -22.10 13.82
C ASN A 245 18.45 -22.57 12.91
N LEU A 246 17.30 -21.88 12.88
CA LEU A 246 16.10 -22.29 12.14
C LEU A 246 15.50 -23.65 12.56
N GLU A 247 15.86 -24.17 13.74
CA GLU A 247 15.47 -25.52 14.18
C GLU A 247 14.03 -25.64 14.70
N LEU A 248 13.27 -24.54 14.74
CA LEU A 248 11.84 -24.61 15.03
C LEU A 248 11.09 -24.78 13.71
N PRO A 249 10.65 -26.01 13.38
CA PRO A 249 9.85 -26.23 12.20
C PRO A 249 8.50 -25.55 12.41
N VAL A 250 8.23 -24.54 11.59
CA VAL A 250 6.92 -23.95 11.43
C VAL A 250 6.29 -24.61 10.22
N VAL A 251 5.10 -25.17 10.37
CA VAL A 251 4.27 -25.55 9.24
C VAL A 251 3.37 -24.36 8.93
N MET A 252 3.60 -23.73 7.79
CA MET A 252 2.78 -22.62 7.33
C MET A 252 1.74 -23.15 6.35
N THR A 253 0.48 -22.81 6.61
CA THR A 253 -0.65 -23.08 5.73
C THR A 253 -1.24 -21.78 5.23
N ILE A 254 -1.25 -21.59 3.90
CA ILE A 254 -1.92 -20.48 3.23
C ILE A 254 -3.24 -21.02 2.69
N LYS A 255 -4.37 -20.51 3.21
CA LYS A 255 -5.71 -20.96 2.82
C LYS A 255 -6.46 -19.84 2.11
N LYS A 256 -6.97 -20.09 0.90
CA LYS A 256 -7.91 -19.18 0.24
C LYS A 256 -9.24 -19.25 0.99
N VAL A 257 -9.72 -18.09 1.42
CA VAL A 257 -10.95 -17.94 2.20
C VAL A 257 -11.77 -16.78 1.66
N SER A 258 -13.06 -16.74 2.01
CA SER A 258 -13.86 -15.52 1.93
C SER A 258 -13.52 -14.57 3.09
N GLU A 259 -14.02 -13.33 3.07
CA GLU A 259 -13.87 -12.43 4.22
C GLU A 259 -14.61 -12.95 5.45
N ALA A 260 -15.84 -13.46 5.29
CA ALA A 260 -16.58 -14.04 6.39
C ALA A 260 -15.86 -15.26 7.00
N GLU A 261 -15.34 -16.16 6.15
CA GLU A 261 -14.54 -17.30 6.59
C GLU A 261 -13.27 -16.86 7.33
N PHE A 262 -12.62 -15.78 6.88
CA PHE A 262 -11.46 -15.20 7.56
C PHE A 262 -11.84 -14.69 8.95
N ILE A 263 -12.92 -13.92 9.10
CA ILE A 263 -13.40 -13.39 10.38
C ILE A 263 -13.76 -14.51 11.36
N GLU A 264 -14.42 -15.56 10.88
CA GLU A 264 -14.75 -16.74 11.70
C GLU A 264 -13.49 -17.50 12.15
N LEU A 265 -12.51 -17.65 11.26
CA LEU A 265 -11.24 -18.29 11.57
C LEU A 265 -10.43 -17.45 12.56
N ALA A 266 -10.35 -16.14 12.38
CA ALA A 266 -9.65 -15.23 13.28
C ALA A 266 -10.29 -15.23 14.66
N ALA A 267 -11.62 -15.16 14.75
CA ALA A 267 -12.33 -15.26 16.03
C ALA A 267 -12.15 -16.64 16.73
N LYS A 268 -11.80 -17.69 15.98
CA LYS A 268 -11.52 -19.03 16.53
C LYS A 268 -10.06 -19.19 16.98
N LEU A 269 -9.12 -18.65 16.21
CA LEU A 269 -7.69 -18.86 16.41
C LEU A 269 -7.03 -17.80 17.29
N TRP A 270 -7.60 -16.60 17.40
CA TRP A 270 -7.05 -15.57 18.27
C TRP A 270 -7.13 -15.95 19.75
N HIS A 271 -6.01 -15.81 20.44
CA HIS A 271 -5.85 -16.16 21.83
C HIS A 271 -6.35 -15.06 22.79
N ASP A 272 -6.38 -13.81 22.34
CA ASP A 272 -7.07 -12.74 23.07
C ASP A 272 -8.59 -12.84 22.85
N ALA A 273 -9.29 -13.36 23.87
CA ALA A 273 -10.74 -13.56 23.83
C ALA A 273 -11.53 -12.26 23.59
N LYS A 274 -11.04 -11.10 24.08
CA LYS A 274 -11.71 -9.81 23.85
C LYS A 274 -11.52 -9.34 22.42
N ALA A 275 -10.32 -9.53 21.88
CA ALA A 275 -10.02 -9.25 20.48
C ALA A 275 -10.85 -10.15 19.55
N ALA A 276 -10.95 -11.45 19.86
CA ALA A 276 -11.74 -12.42 19.13
C ALA A 276 -13.25 -12.07 19.13
N GLU A 277 -13.80 -11.67 20.28
CA GLU A 277 -15.19 -11.21 20.37
C GLU A 277 -15.42 -9.95 19.51
N HIS A 278 -14.47 -9.02 19.50
CA HIS A 278 -14.55 -7.79 18.70
C HIS A 278 -14.52 -8.08 17.19
N ILE A 279 -13.59 -8.93 16.72
CA ILE A 279 -13.56 -9.35 15.31
C ILE A 279 -14.90 -9.96 14.91
N LYS A 280 -15.45 -10.86 15.75
CA LYS A 280 -16.68 -11.58 15.43
C LYS A 280 -17.86 -10.65 15.19
N LYS A 281 -17.89 -9.46 15.82
CA LYS A 281 -18.91 -8.43 15.58
C LYS A 281 -18.89 -7.88 14.15
N GLN A 282 -17.78 -8.04 13.43
CA GLN A 282 -17.59 -7.56 12.05
C GLN A 282 -18.06 -8.55 10.97
N LEU A 283 -18.58 -9.73 11.37
CA LEU A 283 -19.05 -10.75 10.44
C LEU A 283 -20.13 -10.25 9.45
N PRO A 284 -21.11 -9.39 9.82
CA PRO A 284 -22.06 -8.84 8.86
C PRO A 284 -21.40 -8.04 7.74
N THR A 285 -20.43 -7.18 8.07
CA THR A 285 -19.66 -6.39 7.10
C THR A 285 -18.88 -7.31 6.15
N ALA A 286 -18.23 -8.35 6.68
CA ALA A 286 -17.49 -9.31 5.89
C ALA A 286 -18.39 -10.11 4.92
N LYS A 287 -19.60 -10.49 5.35
CA LYS A 287 -20.60 -11.12 4.47
C LYS A 287 -21.05 -10.20 3.33
N GLN A 288 -21.26 -8.92 3.60
CA GLN A 288 -21.59 -7.95 2.55
C GLN A 288 -20.46 -7.84 1.51
N ILE A 289 -19.20 -7.80 1.95
CA ILE A 289 -18.05 -7.79 1.03
C ILE A 289 -18.03 -9.04 0.17
N ASP A 290 -18.28 -10.22 0.76
CA ASP A 290 -18.33 -11.48 0.02
C ASP A 290 -19.45 -11.48 -1.03
N GLU A 291 -20.64 -10.98 -0.69
CA GLU A 291 -21.77 -10.83 -1.61
C GLU A 291 -21.43 -9.89 -2.76
N ASP A 292 -20.85 -8.72 -2.47
CA ASP A 292 -20.48 -7.73 -3.48
C ASP A 292 -19.35 -8.23 -4.39
N LYS A 293 -18.35 -8.92 -3.82
CA LYS A 293 -17.28 -9.56 -4.60
C LYS A 293 -17.82 -10.65 -5.51
N ALA A 294 -18.74 -11.48 -5.02
CA ALA A 294 -19.37 -12.52 -5.83
C ALA A 294 -20.18 -11.91 -6.99
N ALA A 295 -20.95 -10.85 -6.72
CA ALA A 295 -21.70 -10.12 -7.74
C ALA A 295 -20.76 -9.51 -8.79
N LEU A 296 -19.67 -8.86 -8.36
CA LEU A 296 -18.67 -8.29 -9.26
C LEU A 296 -18.01 -9.39 -10.10
N TRP A 297 -17.63 -10.51 -9.48
CA TRP A 297 -16.97 -11.62 -10.15
C TRP A 297 -17.79 -12.19 -11.32
N VAL A 298 -19.11 -12.29 -11.14
CA VAL A 298 -20.04 -12.73 -12.20
C VAL A 298 -20.07 -11.73 -13.38
N MET A 299 -19.87 -10.44 -13.13
CA MET A 299 -19.91 -9.39 -14.16
C MET A 299 -18.60 -9.23 -14.94
N LEU A 300 -17.45 -9.55 -14.33
CA LEU A 300 -16.12 -9.31 -14.92
C LEU A 300 -15.92 -9.92 -16.32
N PRO A 301 -16.37 -11.16 -16.62
CA PRO A 301 -16.25 -11.72 -17.97
C PRO A 301 -16.97 -10.88 -19.04
N GLU A 302 -18.15 -10.34 -18.73
CA GLU A 302 -18.90 -9.49 -19.67
C GLU A 302 -18.27 -8.11 -19.80
N LEU A 303 -17.84 -7.50 -18.69
CA LEU A 303 -17.12 -6.22 -18.69
C LEU A 303 -15.87 -6.28 -19.57
N ARG A 304 -15.08 -7.35 -19.48
CA ARG A 304 -13.90 -7.57 -20.32
C ARG A 304 -14.23 -7.72 -21.79
N LYS A 305 -15.34 -8.41 -22.13
CA LYS A 305 -15.79 -8.53 -23.51
C LYS A 305 -16.18 -7.16 -24.06
N LEU A 306 -16.92 -6.37 -23.28
CA LEU A 306 -17.39 -5.05 -23.68
C LEU A 306 -16.25 -4.04 -23.82
N ALA A 307 -15.29 -4.03 -22.88
CA ALA A 307 -14.12 -3.14 -22.90
C ALA A 307 -13.21 -3.36 -24.12
N LYS A 308 -13.23 -4.55 -24.73
CA LYS A 308 -12.46 -4.87 -25.95
C LYS A 308 -13.14 -4.41 -27.23
N LEU A 309 -14.42 -4.09 -27.19
CA LEU A 309 -15.13 -3.57 -28.36
C LEU A 309 -14.78 -2.08 -28.55
N PRO A 310 -14.64 -1.60 -29.79
CA PRO A 310 -14.61 -0.17 -30.10
C PRO A 310 -15.86 0.52 -29.56
N ASP A 311 -15.75 1.79 -29.15
CA ASP A 311 -16.84 2.54 -28.52
C ASP A 311 -18.10 2.56 -29.40
N GLU A 312 -17.95 2.62 -30.71
CA GLU A 312 -19.08 2.63 -31.67
C GLU A 312 -19.85 1.30 -31.73
N GLN A 313 -19.26 0.21 -31.24
CA GLN A 313 -19.85 -1.14 -31.23
C GLN A 313 -20.40 -1.55 -29.88
N ARG A 314 -20.28 -0.69 -28.85
CA ARG A 314 -20.78 -0.98 -27.51
C ARG A 314 -22.29 -0.69 -27.44
N ASP A 315 -23.03 -1.66 -26.92
CA ASP A 315 -24.42 -1.48 -26.52
C ASP A 315 -24.47 -0.51 -25.33
N VAL A 316 -24.81 0.75 -25.58
CA VAL A 316 -24.78 1.84 -24.58
C VAL A 316 -25.63 1.51 -23.34
N PRO A 317 -26.89 1.04 -23.44
CA PRO A 317 -27.63 0.54 -22.29
C PRO A 317 -26.89 -0.54 -21.48
N LYS A 318 -26.35 -1.56 -22.16
CA LYS A 318 -25.59 -2.63 -21.48
C LYS A 318 -24.30 -2.10 -20.84
N GLU A 319 -23.65 -1.14 -21.48
CA GLU A 319 -22.45 -0.47 -20.98
C GLU A 319 -22.72 0.31 -19.70
N VAL A 320 -23.75 1.15 -19.70
CA VAL A 320 -24.16 1.91 -18.51
C VAL A 320 -24.50 0.96 -17.37
N GLU A 321 -25.23 -0.12 -17.65
CA GLU A 321 -25.61 -1.11 -16.63
C GLU A 321 -24.38 -1.83 -16.06
N LEU A 322 -23.51 -2.39 -16.90
CA LEU A 322 -22.38 -3.18 -16.45
C LEU A 322 -21.30 -2.32 -15.78
N PHE A 323 -20.81 -1.26 -16.43
CA PHE A 323 -19.77 -0.42 -15.85
C PHE A 323 -20.28 0.34 -14.64
N GLY A 324 -21.52 0.85 -14.70
CA GLY A 324 -22.14 1.55 -13.57
C GLY A 324 -22.30 0.67 -12.34
N LYS A 325 -22.90 -0.52 -12.47
CA LYS A 325 -23.00 -1.48 -11.36
C LYS A 325 -21.64 -1.92 -10.84
N SER A 326 -20.66 -2.15 -11.71
CA SER A 326 -19.32 -2.54 -11.30
C SER A 326 -18.62 -1.47 -10.45
N ALA A 327 -18.81 -0.19 -10.80
CA ALA A 327 -18.27 0.93 -10.04
C ALA A 327 -18.93 1.04 -8.65
N VAL A 328 -20.25 0.84 -8.58
CA VAL A 328 -20.99 0.81 -7.31
C VAL A 328 -20.53 -0.35 -6.42
N LEU A 329 -20.39 -1.55 -6.99
CA LEU A 329 -19.89 -2.72 -6.24
C LEU A 329 -18.46 -2.51 -5.75
N ALA A 330 -17.56 -1.99 -6.59
CA ALA A 330 -16.19 -1.71 -6.18
C ALA A 330 -16.13 -0.67 -5.05
N ALA A 331 -16.95 0.38 -5.10
CA ALA A 331 -17.04 1.36 -4.02
C ALA A 331 -17.68 0.80 -2.74
N SER A 332 -18.62 -0.14 -2.87
CA SER A 332 -19.25 -0.85 -1.73
C SER A 332 -18.24 -1.75 -1.03
N ILE A 333 -17.45 -2.51 -1.80
CA ILE A 333 -16.35 -3.33 -1.29
C ILE A 333 -15.32 -2.44 -0.57
N GLU A 334 -14.92 -1.32 -1.17
CA GLU A 334 -14.00 -0.35 -0.55
C GLU A 334 -14.54 0.20 0.78
N ALA A 335 -15.83 0.56 0.83
CA ALA A 335 -16.49 1.04 2.04
C ALA A 335 -16.57 -0.04 3.13
N GLY A 336 -16.89 -1.29 2.76
CA GLY A 336 -16.89 -2.42 3.68
C GLY A 336 -15.51 -2.64 4.30
N TYR A 337 -14.47 -2.59 3.49
CA TYR A 337 -13.10 -2.71 3.97
C TYR A 337 -12.64 -1.55 4.85
N ALA A 338 -12.95 -0.31 4.48
CA ALA A 338 -12.64 0.85 5.31
C ALA A 338 -13.35 0.78 6.68
N ALA A 339 -14.55 0.20 6.74
CA ALA A 339 -15.26 -0.07 7.99
C ALA A 339 -14.57 -1.16 8.83
N LEU A 340 -14.07 -2.25 8.22
CA LEU A 340 -13.27 -3.26 8.93
C LEU A 340 -11.98 -2.65 9.50
N ASP A 341 -11.27 -1.86 8.70
CA ASP A 341 -10.02 -1.20 9.10
C ASP A 341 -10.26 -0.24 10.29
N LEU A 342 -11.36 0.55 10.26
CA LEU A 342 -11.73 1.43 11.37
C LEU A 342 -12.15 0.63 12.61
N ALA A 343 -12.89 -0.46 12.46
CA ALA A 343 -13.28 -1.31 13.57
C ALA A 343 -12.05 -1.85 14.30
N TRP A 344 -11.04 -2.29 13.55
CA TRP A 344 -9.77 -2.67 14.12
C TRP A 344 -9.06 -1.50 14.81
N ALA A 345 -8.95 -0.36 14.13
CA ALA A 345 -8.28 0.81 14.69
C ALA A 345 -8.92 1.34 15.96
N THR A 346 -10.25 1.27 16.04
CA THR A 346 -11.01 1.59 17.24
C THR A 346 -10.63 0.67 18.38
N TRP A 347 -10.68 -0.65 18.18
CA TRP A 347 -10.31 -1.61 19.22
C TRP A 347 -8.85 -1.46 19.67
N ALA A 348 -7.94 -1.32 18.71
CA ALA A 348 -6.52 -1.12 18.96
C ALA A 348 -6.23 0.26 19.58
N SER A 349 -7.11 1.24 19.45
CA SER A 349 -6.98 2.52 20.16
C SER A 349 -7.53 2.49 21.58
N GLU A 350 -8.54 1.66 21.84
CA GLU A 350 -9.26 1.61 23.12
C GLU A 350 -8.69 0.60 24.10
N ASN A 351 -7.88 -0.35 23.61
CA ASN A 351 -7.25 -1.38 24.44
C ASN A 351 -5.71 -1.30 24.47
N PRO A 352 -5.06 -0.11 24.45
CA PRO A 352 -3.62 0.02 24.22
C PRO A 352 -2.79 -0.76 25.23
N VAL A 353 -1.87 -1.59 24.75
CA VAL A 353 -0.86 -2.27 25.58
C VAL A 353 0.50 -1.64 25.30
N ILE A 354 0.80 -0.51 25.93
CA ILE A 354 2.05 0.21 25.65
C ILE A 354 3.16 -0.35 26.53
N THR A 355 4.11 -1.05 25.93
CA THR A 355 5.31 -1.56 26.61
C THR A 355 6.51 -0.71 26.19
N THR A 356 6.95 0.21 27.04
CA THR A 356 8.16 1.00 26.81
C THR A 356 8.96 1.17 28.10
N LYS A 357 10.29 1.26 27.96
CA LYS A 357 11.22 1.59 29.06
C LYS A 357 11.30 3.10 29.31
N ASP A 358 10.77 3.93 28.42
CA ASP A 358 10.76 5.39 28.53
C ASP A 358 9.34 5.92 28.72
N ALA A 359 9.03 6.37 29.93
CA ALA A 359 7.72 6.92 30.27
C ALA A 359 7.34 8.15 29.42
N ARG A 360 8.31 8.89 28.87
CA ARG A 360 8.04 10.07 28.00
C ARG A 360 7.46 9.66 26.66
N GLN A 361 7.73 8.43 26.20
CA GLN A 361 7.20 7.93 24.94
C GLN A 361 5.72 7.56 25.04
N VAL A 362 5.18 7.29 26.25
CA VAL A 362 3.80 6.85 26.42
C VAL A 362 2.81 7.89 25.88
N ASP A 363 3.04 9.17 26.14
CA ASP A 363 2.19 10.27 25.66
C ASP A 363 2.29 10.44 24.13
N GLU A 364 3.50 10.31 23.57
CA GLU A 364 3.74 10.37 22.12
C GLU A 364 3.04 9.22 21.40
N ILE A 365 3.24 7.99 21.88
CA ILE A 365 2.60 6.76 21.37
C ILE A 365 1.07 6.90 21.43
N SER A 366 0.53 7.38 22.56
CA SER A 366 -0.92 7.59 22.72
C SER A 366 -1.47 8.63 21.75
N SER A 367 -0.71 9.70 21.50
CA SER A 367 -1.06 10.72 20.50
C SER A 367 -1.07 10.15 19.08
N GLU A 368 -0.09 9.32 18.73
CA GLU A 368 -0.03 8.64 17.43
C GLU A 368 -1.17 7.64 17.23
N ILE A 369 -1.53 6.85 18.25
CA ILE A 369 -2.71 5.96 18.22
C ILE A 369 -3.97 6.76 17.86
N LYS A 370 -4.14 7.93 18.49
CA LYS A 370 -5.29 8.79 18.23
C LYS A 370 -5.30 9.32 16.80
N LYS A 371 -4.15 9.78 16.29
CA LYS A 371 -4.02 10.25 14.90
C LYS A 371 -4.31 9.12 13.90
N TRP A 372 -3.87 7.91 14.20
CA TRP A 372 -4.13 6.74 13.36
C TRP A 372 -5.63 6.38 13.33
N ARG A 373 -6.31 6.36 14.49
CA ARG A 373 -7.77 6.18 14.54
C ARG A 373 -8.49 7.26 13.74
N GLU A 374 -8.08 8.53 13.90
CA GLU A 374 -8.64 9.65 13.13
C GLU A 374 -8.44 9.46 11.62
N HIS A 375 -7.26 9.01 11.20
CA HIS A 375 -6.98 8.71 9.79
C HIS A 375 -7.90 7.60 9.25
N ARG A 376 -8.10 6.52 10.01
CA ARG A 376 -8.98 5.41 9.65
C ARG A 376 -10.44 5.85 9.54
N GLU A 377 -10.88 6.74 10.43
CA GLU A 377 -12.22 7.34 10.37
C GLU A 377 -12.41 8.10 9.04
N LEU A 378 -11.42 8.92 8.67
CA LEU A 378 -11.46 9.68 7.42
C LEU A 378 -11.44 8.79 6.18
N GLN A 379 -10.71 7.66 6.23
CA GLN A 379 -10.75 6.68 5.14
C GLN A 379 -12.12 6.01 5.01
N ARG A 380 -12.80 5.70 6.12
CA ARG A 380 -14.20 5.24 6.11
C ARG A 380 -15.13 6.30 5.52
N GLU A 381 -15.08 7.53 6.01
CA GLU A 381 -15.90 8.64 5.51
C GLU A 381 -15.68 8.86 4.01
N ARG A 382 -14.43 8.84 3.56
CA ARG A 382 -14.07 8.92 2.14
C ARG A 382 -14.75 7.81 1.33
N ALA A 383 -14.62 6.56 1.74
CA ALA A 383 -15.17 5.42 1.01
C ALA A 383 -16.71 5.45 0.95
N GLU A 384 -17.39 5.83 2.05
CA GLU A 384 -18.85 5.99 2.08
C GLU A 384 -19.34 7.11 1.14
N HIS A 385 -18.60 8.21 1.10
CA HIS A 385 -18.87 9.29 0.16
C HIS A 385 -18.63 8.86 -1.30
N LEU A 386 -17.60 8.05 -1.58
CA LEU A 386 -17.40 7.50 -2.92
C LEU A 386 -18.52 6.53 -3.32
N LEU A 387 -18.97 5.65 -2.43
CA LEU A 387 -20.13 4.79 -2.68
C LEU A 387 -21.38 5.61 -3.02
N THR A 388 -21.64 6.67 -2.27
CA THR A 388 -22.74 7.61 -2.55
C THR A 388 -22.58 8.24 -3.94
N ALA A 389 -21.37 8.67 -4.28
CA ALA A 389 -21.07 9.28 -5.57
C ALA A 389 -21.28 8.32 -6.74
N GLU A 390 -20.74 7.10 -6.66
CA GLU A 390 -20.87 6.11 -7.74
C GLU A 390 -22.33 5.66 -7.91
N THR A 391 -23.08 5.54 -6.81
CA THR A 391 -24.52 5.25 -6.88
C THR A 391 -25.28 6.37 -7.59
N ALA A 392 -25.04 7.63 -7.21
CA ALA A 392 -25.69 8.77 -7.84
C ALA A 392 -25.30 8.91 -9.32
N ALA A 393 -24.03 8.68 -9.66
CA ALA A 393 -23.53 8.70 -11.04
C ALA A 393 -24.18 7.60 -11.90
N PHE A 394 -24.29 6.38 -11.35
CA PHE A 394 -24.93 5.26 -12.04
C PHE A 394 -26.41 5.56 -12.31
N GLU A 395 -27.17 5.96 -11.30
CA GLU A 395 -28.59 6.30 -11.45
C GLU A 395 -28.81 7.47 -12.42
N ALA A 396 -27.94 8.49 -12.39
CA ALA A 396 -28.00 9.60 -13.34
C ALA A 396 -27.76 9.14 -14.78
N LYS A 397 -26.82 8.21 -15.01
CA LYS A 397 -26.59 7.62 -16.34
C LYS A 397 -27.78 6.79 -16.80
N LYS A 398 -28.41 6.01 -15.91
CA LYS A 398 -29.64 5.24 -16.26
C LYS A 398 -30.78 6.16 -16.69
N LEU A 399 -30.99 7.27 -15.99
CA LEU A 399 -31.98 8.28 -16.39
C LEU A 399 -31.63 8.96 -17.71
N GLY A 400 -30.34 9.10 -18.03
CA GLY A 400 -29.86 9.60 -19.33
C GLY A 400 -30.29 8.74 -20.52
N LEU A 401 -30.61 7.46 -20.29
CA LEU A 401 -31.11 6.54 -21.32
C LEU A 401 -32.63 6.65 -21.53
N GLN A 402 -33.34 7.35 -20.65
CA GLN A 402 -34.78 7.53 -20.73
C GLN A 402 -35.16 8.75 -21.56
N THR A 403 -36.43 8.82 -21.99
CA THR A 403 -37.01 10.00 -22.63
C THR A 403 -36.87 11.22 -21.72
N GLN A 404 -36.27 12.29 -22.23
CA GLN A 404 -35.90 13.47 -21.44
C GLN A 404 -37.10 14.40 -21.16
N THR A 405 -37.97 13.98 -20.24
CA THR A 405 -39.01 14.84 -19.65
C THR A 405 -38.40 15.84 -18.67
N GLU A 406 -39.13 16.89 -18.32
CA GLU A 406 -38.67 17.86 -17.30
C GLU A 406 -38.43 17.20 -15.93
N GLU A 407 -39.23 16.18 -15.58
CA GLU A 407 -39.03 15.38 -14.37
C GLU A 407 -37.72 14.59 -14.42
N VAL A 408 -37.43 13.92 -15.55
CA VAL A 408 -36.18 13.17 -15.75
C VAL A 408 -34.96 14.10 -15.70
N LYS A 409 -35.04 15.29 -16.32
CA LYS A 409 -33.99 16.31 -16.26
C LYS A 409 -33.77 16.82 -14.83
N ALA A 410 -34.84 17.12 -14.11
CA ALA A 410 -34.76 17.58 -12.72
C ALA A 410 -34.13 16.51 -11.81
N LYS A 411 -34.56 15.25 -11.94
CA LYS A 411 -34.00 14.12 -11.18
C LYS A 411 -32.52 13.87 -11.53
N THR A 412 -32.17 13.94 -12.82
CA THR A 412 -30.78 13.83 -13.28
C THR A 412 -29.91 14.95 -12.72
N SER A 413 -30.40 16.20 -12.71
CA SER A 413 -29.69 17.33 -12.11
C SER A 413 -29.46 17.13 -10.61
N ARG A 414 -30.47 16.64 -9.89
CA ARG A 414 -30.35 16.33 -8.47
C ARG A 414 -29.29 15.26 -8.20
N LEU A 415 -29.33 14.15 -8.94
CA LEU A 415 -28.34 13.06 -8.80
C LEU A 415 -26.92 13.53 -9.14
N ARG A 416 -26.75 14.37 -10.17
CA ARG A 416 -25.45 15.01 -10.46
C ARG A 416 -25.00 15.91 -9.30
N GLY A 417 -25.92 16.61 -8.66
CA GLY A 417 -25.63 17.39 -7.46
C GLY A 417 -25.17 16.52 -6.30
N GLU A 418 -25.85 15.39 -6.06
CA GLU A 418 -25.49 14.40 -5.04
C GLU A 418 -24.11 13.80 -5.32
N GLU A 419 -23.82 13.43 -6.58
CA GLU A 419 -22.51 12.95 -7.01
C GLU A 419 -21.39 13.97 -6.73
N ILE A 420 -21.52 15.20 -7.25
CA ILE A 420 -20.49 16.24 -7.09
C ILE A 420 -20.23 16.51 -5.61
N ARG A 421 -21.30 16.61 -4.81
CA ARG A 421 -21.19 16.83 -3.37
C ARG A 421 -20.43 15.69 -2.70
N ALA A 422 -20.81 14.45 -2.99
CA ALA A 422 -20.21 13.28 -2.37
C ALA A 422 -18.73 13.10 -2.77
N ARG A 423 -18.37 13.23 -4.05
CA ARG A 423 -16.94 13.23 -4.48
C ARG A 423 -16.12 14.31 -3.79
N SER A 424 -16.72 15.49 -3.60
CA SER A 424 -16.07 16.60 -2.92
C SER A 424 -15.86 16.34 -1.42
N LEU A 425 -16.83 15.73 -0.73
CA LEU A 425 -16.66 15.33 0.67
C LEU A 425 -15.58 14.24 0.81
N ALA A 426 -15.55 13.26 -0.10
CA ALA A 426 -14.48 12.26 -0.14
C ALA A 426 -13.09 12.92 -0.28
N GLN A 427 -12.98 13.91 -1.17
CA GLN A 427 -11.73 14.67 -1.35
C GLN A 427 -11.33 15.47 -0.11
N ILE A 428 -12.29 16.01 0.65
CA ILE A 428 -12.01 16.71 1.92
C ILE A 428 -11.45 15.74 2.96
N ALA A 429 -12.07 14.57 3.11
CA ALA A 429 -11.62 13.55 4.05
C ALA A 429 -10.19 13.08 3.73
N GLU A 430 -9.93 12.73 2.46
CA GLU A 430 -8.61 12.32 1.97
C GLU A 430 -7.53 13.40 2.19
N ASN A 431 -7.89 14.67 1.94
CA ASN A 431 -6.93 15.76 1.94
C ASN A 431 -6.62 16.30 3.35
N LYS A 432 -7.33 15.88 4.40
CA LYS A 432 -7.24 16.50 5.74
C LYS A 432 -5.83 16.36 6.36
N HIS A 433 -5.29 15.15 6.43
CA HIS A 433 -3.95 14.92 6.99
C HIS A 433 -2.84 15.39 6.04
N VAL A 434 -2.96 15.08 4.75
CA VAL A 434 -2.00 15.46 3.71
C VAL A 434 -1.82 16.98 3.66
N ARG A 435 -2.90 17.75 3.74
CA ARG A 435 -2.85 19.22 3.82
C ARG A 435 -2.12 19.72 5.06
N LYS A 436 -2.37 19.12 6.23
CA LYS A 436 -1.68 19.48 7.48
C LYS A 436 -0.18 19.21 7.38
N TYR A 437 0.20 18.06 6.82
CA TYR A 437 1.60 17.68 6.61
C TYR A 437 2.32 18.66 5.70
N TRP A 438 1.81 18.92 4.49
CA TRP A 438 2.50 19.80 3.55
C TRP A 438 2.55 21.26 3.99
N ARG A 439 1.57 21.72 4.77
CA ARG A 439 1.66 23.04 5.45
C ARG A 439 2.80 23.08 6.45
N TYR A 440 2.93 22.05 7.27
CA TYR A 440 4.00 21.94 8.25
C TYR A 440 5.37 21.87 7.56
N GLU A 441 5.51 21.01 6.55
CA GLU A 441 6.71 20.89 5.72
C GLU A 441 7.10 22.22 5.07
N LYS A 442 6.14 22.95 4.51
CA LYS A 442 6.40 24.29 3.97
C LYS A 442 6.84 25.28 5.04
N SER A 443 6.24 25.24 6.24
CA SER A 443 6.55 26.19 7.31
C SER A 443 7.92 26.02 7.96
N ARG A 444 8.52 24.82 7.88
CA ARG A 444 9.84 24.52 8.47
C ARG A 444 11.01 24.81 7.53
N LEU A 445 10.74 25.11 6.26
CA LEU A 445 11.77 25.41 5.26
C LEU A 445 12.03 26.91 5.24
N ASN A 446 13.31 27.30 5.18
CA ASN A 446 13.72 28.67 4.96
C ASN A 446 14.30 28.83 3.54
N PRO A 447 13.55 29.41 2.58
CA PRO A 447 14.02 29.58 1.21
C PRO A 447 15.27 30.44 1.06
N SER A 448 15.61 31.30 2.02
CA SER A 448 16.78 32.18 1.90
C SER A 448 18.10 31.47 2.20
N ASP A 449 18.07 30.44 3.06
CA ASP A 449 19.27 29.87 3.67
C ASP A 449 19.41 28.35 3.42
N ASP A 450 18.36 27.70 2.91
CA ASP A 450 18.37 26.27 2.61
C ASP A 450 18.86 26.01 1.16
N PRO A 451 20.00 25.33 0.98
CA PRO A 451 20.59 25.11 -0.34
C PRO A 451 19.79 24.11 -1.21
N ARG A 452 18.80 23.42 -0.65
CA ARG A 452 18.00 22.38 -1.34
C ARG A 452 16.87 23.01 -2.15
N THR A 453 17.20 23.89 -3.09
CA THR A 453 16.24 24.69 -3.86
C THR A 453 15.17 23.86 -4.58
N ASP A 454 15.54 22.70 -5.14
CA ASP A 454 14.58 21.78 -5.80
C ASP A 454 13.60 21.13 -4.81
N TRP A 455 14.09 20.72 -3.65
CA TRP A 455 13.26 20.18 -2.59
C TRP A 455 12.25 21.22 -2.09
N ILE A 456 12.70 22.46 -1.86
CA ILE A 456 11.84 23.57 -1.42
C ILE A 456 10.75 23.85 -2.47
N ARG A 457 11.10 23.83 -3.75
CA ARG A 457 10.14 23.95 -4.85
C ARG A 457 9.13 22.79 -4.85
N HIS A 458 9.59 21.55 -4.74
CA HIS A 458 8.71 20.38 -4.67
C HIS A 458 7.72 20.48 -3.50
N VAL A 459 8.20 20.77 -2.28
CA VAL A 459 7.36 20.98 -1.09
C VAL A 459 6.36 22.13 -1.28
N THR A 460 6.80 23.22 -1.90
CA THR A 460 5.94 24.39 -2.18
C THR A 460 4.80 24.02 -3.13
N VAL A 461 5.11 23.30 -4.21
CA VAL A 461 4.13 22.86 -5.20
C VAL A 461 3.15 21.84 -4.60
N GLN A 462 3.65 20.90 -3.79
CA GLN A 462 2.80 19.96 -3.04
C GLN A 462 1.82 20.70 -2.13
N ALA A 463 2.31 21.66 -1.33
CA ALA A 463 1.50 22.48 -0.45
C ALA A 463 0.44 23.30 -1.22
N GLU A 464 0.78 23.84 -2.38
CA GLU A 464 -0.17 24.57 -3.24
C GLU A 464 -1.23 23.65 -3.85
N LEU A 465 -0.83 22.47 -4.33
CA LEU A 465 -1.75 21.48 -4.90
C LEU A 465 -2.78 21.02 -3.86
N VAL A 466 -2.37 20.75 -2.62
CA VAL A 466 -3.30 20.30 -1.57
C VAL A 466 -4.25 21.40 -1.14
N GLU A 467 -3.83 22.67 -1.14
CA GLU A 467 -4.76 23.80 -0.96
C GLU A 467 -5.74 23.93 -2.12
N ALA A 468 -5.27 23.78 -3.36
CA ALA A 468 -6.12 23.81 -4.54
C ALA A 468 -7.18 22.69 -4.52
N ARG A 469 -6.77 21.46 -4.13
CA ARG A 469 -7.69 20.32 -3.95
C ARG A 469 -8.74 20.61 -2.90
N HIS A 470 -8.34 21.22 -1.78
CA HIS A 470 -9.29 21.58 -0.72
C HIS A 470 -10.30 22.62 -1.20
N ALA A 471 -9.85 23.69 -1.86
CA ALA A 471 -10.73 24.74 -2.39
C ALA A 471 -11.68 24.21 -3.49
N MET A 472 -11.19 23.31 -4.36
CA MET A 472 -12.02 22.62 -5.35
C MET A 472 -13.10 21.78 -4.67
N ALA A 473 -12.75 21.05 -3.61
CA ALA A 473 -13.72 20.26 -2.87
C ALA A 473 -14.76 21.14 -2.14
N GLU A 474 -14.37 22.22 -1.47
CA GLU A 474 -15.33 23.14 -0.82
C GLU A 474 -16.32 23.75 -1.83
N THR A 475 -15.82 24.21 -2.97
CA THR A 475 -16.68 24.75 -4.04
C THR A 475 -17.56 23.67 -4.67
N GLY A 476 -17.07 22.43 -4.77
CA GLY A 476 -17.84 21.28 -5.23
C GLY A 476 -18.96 20.90 -4.26
N VAL A 477 -18.73 20.92 -2.93
CA VAL A 477 -19.78 20.73 -1.92
C VAL A 477 -20.87 21.79 -2.08
N ALA A 478 -20.50 23.06 -2.26
CA ALA A 478 -21.45 24.14 -2.48
C ALA A 478 -22.27 23.95 -3.77
N LEU A 479 -21.61 23.66 -4.90
CA LEU A 479 -22.28 23.41 -6.17
C LEU A 479 -23.23 22.22 -6.10
N GLY A 480 -22.73 21.08 -5.60
CA GLY A 480 -23.50 19.84 -5.49
C GLY A 480 -24.73 20.02 -4.59
N THR A 481 -24.60 20.78 -3.49
CA THR A 481 -25.74 21.09 -2.60
C THR A 481 -26.82 21.90 -3.30
N LEU A 482 -26.46 22.89 -4.13
CA LEU A 482 -27.44 23.68 -4.87
C LEU A 482 -28.15 22.84 -5.95
N LEU A 483 -27.39 22.05 -6.72
CA LEU A 483 -27.93 21.15 -7.74
C LEU A 483 -28.85 20.08 -7.13
N ALA A 484 -28.48 19.50 -5.99
CA ALA A 484 -29.29 18.51 -5.29
C ALA A 484 -30.62 19.07 -4.77
N LYS A 485 -30.68 20.38 -4.49
CA LYS A 485 -31.90 21.11 -4.11
C LYS A 485 -32.76 21.51 -5.31
N GLY A 486 -32.30 21.27 -6.54
CA GLY A 486 -33.00 21.69 -7.76
C GLY A 486 -32.83 23.17 -8.09
N GLU A 487 -31.83 23.84 -7.51
CA GLU A 487 -31.57 25.25 -7.78
C GLU A 487 -31.08 25.45 -9.22
N THR A 488 -31.67 26.40 -9.94
CA THR A 488 -31.34 26.65 -11.36
C THR A 488 -30.31 27.77 -11.52
N ASN A 489 -30.21 28.69 -10.54
CA ASN A 489 -29.23 29.78 -10.57
C ASN A 489 -27.89 29.38 -9.92
N VAL A 490 -27.19 28.43 -10.55
CA VAL A 490 -25.91 27.89 -10.05
C VAL A 490 -24.68 28.43 -10.79
N LYS A 491 -24.86 29.29 -11.79
CA LYS A 491 -23.80 29.70 -12.73
C LYS A 491 -22.54 30.22 -12.03
N ALA A 492 -22.70 31.14 -11.08
CA ALA A 492 -21.56 31.72 -10.37
C ALA A 492 -20.78 30.67 -9.54
N VAL A 493 -21.48 29.74 -8.89
CA VAL A 493 -20.84 28.67 -8.11
C VAL A 493 -20.20 27.63 -9.04
N GLN A 494 -20.83 27.33 -10.17
CA GLN A 494 -20.29 26.46 -11.19
C GLN A 494 -19.00 27.01 -11.83
N GLU A 495 -18.95 28.32 -12.11
CA GLU A 495 -17.74 28.99 -12.59
C GLU A 495 -16.61 28.94 -11.55
N ARG A 496 -16.93 29.15 -10.27
CA ARG A 496 -15.95 28.98 -9.17
C ARG A 496 -15.42 27.56 -9.08
N TYR A 497 -16.30 26.55 -9.17
CA TYR A 497 -15.90 25.15 -9.15
C TYR A 497 -15.00 24.80 -10.33
N ARG A 498 -15.34 25.24 -11.55
CA ARG A 498 -14.50 25.04 -12.74
C ARG A 498 -13.13 25.72 -12.62
N ALA A 499 -13.09 26.94 -12.09
CA ALA A 499 -11.84 27.64 -11.84
C ALA A 499 -10.97 26.91 -10.80
N ALA A 500 -11.58 26.39 -9.73
CA ALA A 500 -10.88 25.61 -8.72
C ALA A 500 -10.36 24.27 -9.28
N LEU A 501 -11.17 23.56 -10.08
CA LEU A 501 -10.74 22.36 -10.79
C LEU A 501 -9.55 22.63 -11.71
N SER A 502 -9.58 23.73 -12.46
CA SER A 502 -8.48 24.14 -13.34
C SER A 502 -7.18 24.38 -12.54
N ARG A 503 -7.27 24.95 -11.33
CA ARG A 503 -6.12 25.12 -10.44
C ARG A 503 -5.56 23.79 -9.96
N VAL A 504 -6.40 22.79 -9.69
CA VAL A 504 -5.94 21.44 -9.32
C VAL A 504 -5.18 20.82 -10.49
N THR A 505 -5.72 20.89 -11.71
CA THR A 505 -5.05 20.37 -12.91
C THR A 505 -3.69 21.04 -13.15
N LEU A 506 -3.62 22.37 -13.07
CA LEU A 506 -2.35 23.09 -13.17
C LEU A 506 -1.38 22.71 -12.04
N GLY A 507 -1.88 22.54 -10.81
CA GLY A 507 -1.08 22.10 -9.68
C GLY A 507 -0.49 20.70 -9.88
N GLN A 508 -1.23 19.76 -10.48
CA GLN A 508 -0.73 18.43 -10.83
C GLN A 508 0.38 18.51 -11.88
N MET A 509 0.18 19.29 -12.95
CA MET A 509 1.22 19.50 -13.97
C MET A 509 2.49 20.12 -13.38
N ARG A 510 2.35 21.09 -12.46
CA ARG A 510 3.49 21.68 -11.75
C ARG A 510 4.20 20.67 -10.86
N LEU A 511 3.46 19.77 -10.22
CA LEU A 511 4.05 18.72 -9.38
C LEU A 511 4.84 17.73 -10.23
N GLU A 512 4.25 17.23 -11.32
CA GLU A 512 4.95 16.31 -12.23
C GLU A 512 6.23 16.93 -12.80
N LEU A 513 6.20 18.23 -13.13
CA LEU A 513 7.38 18.97 -13.53
C LEU A 513 8.43 19.04 -12.40
N ALA A 514 8.01 19.35 -11.17
CA ALA A 514 8.90 19.42 -10.02
C ALA A 514 9.54 18.05 -9.70
N ASP A 515 8.80 16.95 -9.87
CA ASP A 515 9.31 15.58 -9.70
C ASP A 515 10.41 15.28 -10.72
N VAL A 516 10.17 15.61 -12.00
CA VAL A 516 11.18 15.44 -13.06
C VAL A 516 12.40 16.31 -12.79
N GLU A 517 12.22 17.55 -12.33
CA GLU A 517 13.33 18.44 -11.96
C GLU A 517 14.14 17.89 -10.78
N PHE A 518 13.47 17.32 -9.78
CA PHE A 518 14.11 16.68 -8.62
C PHE A 518 14.88 15.42 -9.01
N GLU A 519 14.34 14.59 -9.92
CA GLU A 519 15.07 13.43 -10.44
C GLU A 519 16.29 13.83 -11.28
N ILE A 520 16.18 14.90 -12.08
CA ILE A 520 17.32 15.46 -12.81
C ILE A 520 18.42 15.86 -11.83
N SER A 521 18.12 16.61 -10.76
CA SER A 521 19.16 17.13 -9.86
C SER A 521 19.87 16.05 -9.05
N LYS A 522 19.24 14.91 -8.78
CA LYS A 522 19.91 13.72 -8.22
C LYS A 522 20.98 13.13 -9.15
N ARG A 523 20.84 13.36 -10.46
CA ARG A 523 21.64 12.75 -11.53
C ARG A 523 22.59 13.73 -12.21
N GLU A 524 22.52 15.02 -11.86
CA GLU A 524 23.46 16.03 -12.36
C GLU A 524 24.89 15.70 -11.88
N GLY A 525 25.82 15.59 -12.84
CA GLY A 525 27.22 15.19 -12.59
C GLY A 525 27.60 13.81 -13.13
N PHE A 526 26.64 13.00 -13.60
CA PHE A 526 26.89 11.73 -14.28
C PHE A 526 26.79 11.92 -15.81
N GLU A 527 27.92 12.24 -16.46
CA GLU A 527 27.96 12.68 -17.88
C GLU A 527 27.46 11.63 -18.90
N GLU A 528 27.44 10.35 -18.52
CA GLU A 528 27.02 9.22 -19.37
C GLU A 528 25.61 8.68 -19.06
N ASP A 529 24.82 9.32 -18.19
CA ASP A 529 23.46 8.87 -17.87
C ASP A 529 22.50 9.12 -19.06
N ALA A 530 22.14 8.05 -19.78
CA ALA A 530 21.18 8.10 -20.88
C ALA A 530 19.77 8.52 -20.42
N GLU A 531 19.38 8.18 -19.19
CA GLU A 531 18.10 8.53 -18.60
C GLU A 531 18.03 10.03 -18.29
N LEU A 532 19.15 10.65 -17.91
CA LEU A 532 19.25 12.10 -17.71
C LEU A 532 18.88 12.90 -18.98
N ARG A 533 19.23 12.39 -20.17
CA ARG A 533 18.86 13.05 -21.44
C ARG A 533 17.35 12.98 -21.67
N GLU A 534 16.74 11.83 -21.42
CA GLU A 534 15.29 11.65 -21.57
C GLU A 534 14.51 12.49 -20.55
N LEU A 535 14.96 12.54 -19.29
CA LEU A 535 14.36 13.39 -18.26
C LEU A 535 14.42 14.88 -18.62
N LYS A 536 15.55 15.36 -19.16
CA LYS A 536 15.68 16.76 -19.63
C LYS A 536 14.75 17.09 -20.79
N LYS A 537 14.55 16.15 -21.72
CA LYS A 537 13.58 16.28 -22.81
C LYS A 537 12.15 16.34 -22.27
N ARG A 538 11.77 15.39 -21.40
CA ARG A 538 10.46 15.35 -20.73
C ARG A 538 10.17 16.64 -19.95
N ARG A 539 11.17 17.19 -19.24
CA ARG A 539 11.08 18.49 -18.56
C ARG A 539 10.68 19.62 -19.53
N ALA A 540 11.33 19.69 -20.69
CA ALA A 540 11.05 20.74 -21.68
C ALA A 540 9.64 20.61 -22.27
N GLU A 541 9.19 19.37 -22.55
CA GLU A 541 7.83 19.08 -23.03
C GLU A 541 6.79 19.49 -21.97
N MET A 542 6.97 19.07 -20.72
CA MET A 542 6.08 19.42 -19.60
C MET A 542 6.03 20.94 -19.36
N GLN A 543 7.16 21.66 -19.46
CA GLN A 543 7.18 23.12 -19.35
C GLN A 543 6.37 23.80 -20.46
N ALA A 544 6.46 23.31 -21.70
CA ALA A 544 5.68 23.84 -22.81
C ALA A 544 4.18 23.58 -22.64
N GLU A 545 3.81 22.37 -22.20
CA GLU A 545 2.42 22.01 -21.91
C GLU A 545 1.85 22.81 -20.75
N LEU A 546 2.59 22.96 -19.66
CA LEU A 546 2.18 23.76 -18.50
C LEU A 546 1.94 25.21 -18.91
N LYS A 547 2.85 25.82 -19.67
CA LYS A 547 2.70 27.20 -20.15
C LYS A 547 1.45 27.38 -21.03
N LYS A 548 1.15 26.39 -21.88
CA LYS A 548 -0.05 26.37 -22.72
C LYS A 548 -1.31 26.24 -21.86
N ALA A 549 -1.31 25.35 -20.87
CA ALA A 549 -2.43 25.16 -19.95
C ALA A 549 -2.68 26.43 -19.11
N GLU A 550 -1.63 27.05 -18.57
CA GLU A 550 -1.73 28.29 -17.81
C GLU A 550 -2.36 29.42 -18.64
N ALA A 551 -1.91 29.60 -19.89
CA ALA A 551 -2.48 30.58 -20.81
C ALA A 551 -3.96 30.33 -21.11
N ALA A 552 -4.40 29.06 -21.17
CA ALA A 552 -5.80 28.71 -21.40
C ALA A 552 -6.72 28.98 -20.20
N THR A 553 -6.17 29.10 -18.99
CA THR A 553 -6.93 29.34 -17.75
C THR A 553 -7.03 30.81 -17.34
N GLN A 554 -6.30 31.71 -18.01
CA GLN A 554 -6.43 33.14 -17.77
C GLN A 554 -7.79 33.64 -18.31
N PRO A 555 -8.52 34.47 -17.53
CA PRO A 555 -9.78 35.04 -18.01
C PRO A 555 -9.51 35.88 -19.27
N LYS A 556 -10.29 35.62 -20.32
CA LYS A 556 -10.28 36.41 -21.56
C LYS A 556 -10.97 37.74 -21.38
#